data_AF-A0A023GCU7-F1
#
_entry.id   AF-A0A023GCU7-F1
#
_cell.length_a   1.000
_cell.length_b   1.000
_cell.length_c   1.000
_cell.angle_alpha   90.00
_cell.angle_beta   90.00
_cell.angle_gamma   90.00
#
_symmetry.space_group_name_H-M   'P 1'
#
loop_
_entity.id
_entity.type
_entity.pdbx_description
1 polymer ?
#
loop_
_entity_poly.entity_id
_entity_poly.type
_entity_poly.pdbx_seq_one_letter_code
_entity_poly.pdbx_strand_id
1 'polypeptide(L)'
;MEIATFSWCLLTGCLQLAACFADDEADPLFLSPLIKDCNISEARAKSNVTFFKQFGIQANAHSGYITVNEETGSNLFFLFIEAEQNCSTAPLMLWTQGGPGLSSLFGLLLQNGPVSFEYGRNFLNVTSRYSCM
;
A
#
# COMPACT_ATOMS: atom_id res chain seq x y z
N MET A 1 5.73 39.31 19.07
CA MET A 1 6.63 39.84 20.11
C MET A 1 7.35 38.60 20.67
N GLU A 2 8.35 38.05 20.00
CA GLU A 2 9.77 38.47 20.06
C GLU A 2 10.22 38.59 21.55
N ILE A 3 11.25 37.93 22.09
CA ILE A 3 12.53 37.41 21.57
C ILE A 3 13.07 36.37 22.58
N ALA A 4 14.01 35.53 22.12
CA ALA A 4 15.04 34.80 22.87
C ALA A 4 14.69 33.33 23.17
N THR A 5 15.49 32.34 22.79
CA THR A 5 16.96 32.33 22.86
C THR A 5 17.58 31.51 21.73
N PHE A 6 18.27 32.20 20.82
CA PHE A 6 19.49 31.70 20.19
C PHE A 6 20.53 31.48 21.30
N SER A 7 20.75 30.24 21.73
CA SER A 7 22.02 29.84 22.34
C SER A 7 22.07 28.33 22.41
N TRP A 8 23.17 27.77 21.92
CA TRP A 8 23.56 26.34 21.87
C TRP A 8 23.38 25.66 20.51
N CYS A 9 23.86 26.32 19.46
CA CYS A 9 24.24 25.69 18.19
C CYS A 9 25.75 25.38 18.13
N LEU A 10 26.35 24.92 19.25
CA LEU A 10 27.79 24.61 19.36
C LEU A 10 28.08 23.25 20.00
N LEU A 11 27.22 22.26 19.77
CA LEU A 11 27.57 20.83 19.87
C LEU A 11 27.15 20.16 18.56
N THR A 12 27.81 20.60 17.50
CA THR A 12 27.72 20.09 16.14
C THR A 12 28.25 18.66 16.11
N GLY A 13 27.35 17.68 16.00
CA GLY A 13 27.76 16.28 15.81
C GLY A 13 26.69 15.21 15.93
N CYS A 14 25.44 15.50 16.33
CA CYS A 14 24.45 14.44 16.53
C CYS A 14 23.01 14.75 16.08
N LEU A 15 22.77 15.84 15.33
CA LEU A 15 21.41 16.21 14.92
C LEU A 15 21.19 16.42 13.42
N GLN A 16 22.12 15.98 12.56
CA GLN A 16 21.94 16.02 11.11
C GLN A 16 21.47 14.68 10.50
N LEU A 17 21.04 13.72 11.31
CA LEU A 17 20.42 12.47 10.81
C LEU A 17 18.89 12.49 10.90
N ALA A 18 18.30 13.41 11.68
CA ALA A 18 16.86 13.48 11.89
C ALA A 18 16.13 14.32 10.82
N ALA A 19 16.85 15.12 10.03
CA ALA A 19 16.25 16.04 9.04
C ALA A 19 16.13 15.46 7.62
N CYS A 20 16.53 14.19 7.40
CA CYS A 20 16.45 13.54 6.09
C CYS A 20 15.19 12.68 5.90
N PHE A 21 14.37 12.51 6.94
CA PHE A 21 13.08 11.82 6.90
C PHE A 21 11.99 12.75 7.43
N ALA A 22 11.89 13.94 6.84
CA ALA A 22 10.60 14.61 6.78
C ALA A 22 9.92 14.16 5.49
N ASP A 23 9.67 12.85 5.37
CA ASP A 23 8.67 12.39 4.42
C ASP A 23 7.33 12.90 4.94
N ASP A 24 6.47 13.40 4.07
CA ASP A 24 5.06 13.65 4.39
C ASP A 24 4.48 12.35 4.97
N GLU A 25 4.46 12.23 6.30
CA GLU A 25 4.12 11.00 7.02
C GLU A 25 2.62 10.79 6.87
N ALA A 26 2.22 10.23 5.74
CA ALA A 26 0.84 9.88 5.48
C ALA A 26 0.43 8.82 6.52
N ASP A 27 -0.45 9.21 7.44
CA ASP A 27 -0.99 8.32 8.45
C ASP A 27 -1.52 7.02 7.82
N PRO A 28 -1.32 5.85 8.46
CA PRO A 28 -1.84 4.59 7.95
C PRO A 28 -3.37 4.67 7.76
N LEU A 29 -3.83 4.28 6.57
CA LEU A 29 -5.25 4.31 6.23
C LEU A 29 -6.01 3.12 6.84
N PHE A 30 -6.69 3.36 7.96
CA PHE A 30 -7.64 2.41 8.54
C PHE A 30 -9.02 2.60 7.93
N LEU A 31 -9.54 1.55 7.27
CA LEU A 31 -10.85 1.60 6.62
C LEU A 31 -12.00 1.19 7.56
N SER A 32 -11.71 0.45 8.63
CA SER A 32 -12.74 -0.06 9.54
C SER A 32 -13.67 1.02 10.12
N PRO A 33 -13.20 2.23 10.52
CA PRO A 33 -14.10 3.30 10.96
C PRO A 33 -15.09 3.72 9.86
N LEU A 34 -14.59 3.96 8.64
CA LEU A 34 -15.42 4.35 7.50
C LEU A 34 -16.42 3.27 7.10
N ILE A 35 -16.03 1.99 7.18
CA ILE A 35 -16.90 0.86 6.86
C ILE A 35 -18.02 0.71 7.88
N LYS A 36 -17.71 0.88 9.18
CA LYS A 36 -18.71 0.84 10.26
C LYS A 36 -19.74 1.97 10.15
N ASP A 37 -19.28 3.15 9.73
CA ASP A 37 -20.13 4.32 9.51
C ASP A 37 -20.87 4.27 8.16
N CYS A 38 -20.82 3.15 7.43
CA CYS A 38 -21.40 2.96 6.09
C CYS A 38 -20.88 3.96 5.04
N ASN A 39 -19.74 4.61 5.28
CA ASN A 39 -19.13 5.58 4.37
C ASN A 39 -18.23 4.90 3.32
N ILE A 40 -18.83 4.01 2.53
CA ILE A 40 -18.12 3.15 1.58
C ILE A 40 -17.54 3.95 0.41
N SER A 41 -18.21 5.01 -0.03
CA SER A 41 -17.74 5.87 -1.13
C SER A 41 -16.43 6.56 -0.77
N GLU A 42 -16.33 7.11 0.45
CA GLU A 42 -15.09 7.72 0.94
C GLU A 42 -13.99 6.68 1.17
N ALA A 43 -14.33 5.52 1.75
CA ALA A 43 -13.39 4.43 1.94
C ALA A 43 -12.77 3.97 0.61
N ARG A 44 -13.57 3.86 -0.45
CA ARG A 44 -13.09 3.53 -1.80
C ARG A 44 -12.21 4.61 -2.40
N ALA A 45 -12.59 5.88 -2.23
CA ALA A 45 -11.81 7.01 -2.73
C ALA A 45 -10.44 7.10 -2.05
N LYS A 46 -10.39 6.97 -0.72
CA LYS A 46 -9.16 7.03 0.07
C LYS A 46 -8.24 5.83 -0.16
N SER A 47 -8.79 4.65 -0.39
CA SER A 47 -8.01 3.42 -0.61
C SER A 47 -7.40 3.30 -2.01
N ASN A 48 -7.70 4.20 -2.95
CA ASN A 48 -7.28 4.08 -4.34
C ASN A 48 -5.75 4.08 -4.51
N VAL A 49 -5.24 3.09 -5.24
CA VAL A 49 -3.81 2.88 -5.53
C VAL A 49 -3.53 3.15 -7.01
N THR A 50 -2.68 4.14 -7.28
CA THR A 50 -2.29 4.54 -8.65
C THR A 50 -1.00 3.91 -9.14
N PHE A 51 -0.28 3.20 -8.27
CA PHE A 51 1.02 2.59 -8.55
C PHE A 51 1.04 1.76 -9.85
N PHE A 52 0.05 0.88 -10.05
CA PHE A 52 0.03 -0.01 -11.21
C PHE A 52 -0.17 0.73 -12.54
N LYS A 53 -0.83 1.89 -12.53
CA LYS A 53 -1.03 2.72 -13.72
C LYS A 53 0.28 3.24 -14.30
N GLN A 54 1.31 3.40 -13.46
CA GLN A 54 2.65 3.79 -13.89
C GLN A 54 3.30 2.75 -14.80
N PHE A 55 2.85 1.50 -14.73
CA PHE A 55 3.34 0.38 -15.54
C PHE A 55 2.36 0.01 -16.67
N GLY A 56 1.38 0.87 -16.98
CA GLY A 56 0.41 0.66 -18.06
C GLY A 56 -0.73 -0.29 -17.73
N ILE A 57 -0.87 -0.73 -16.48
CA ILE A 57 -2.01 -1.51 -15.99
C ILE A 57 -3.16 -0.56 -15.69
N GLN A 58 -4.29 -0.74 -16.35
CA GLN A 58 -5.45 0.16 -16.22
C GLN A 58 -6.45 -0.27 -15.14
N ALA A 59 -6.25 -1.45 -14.53
CA ALA A 59 -7.08 -1.93 -13.43
C ALA A 59 -7.12 -0.95 -12.25
N ASN A 60 -8.28 -0.82 -11.63
CA ASN A 60 -8.37 -0.13 -10.35
C ASN A 60 -7.77 -1.01 -9.26
N ALA A 61 -7.10 -0.39 -8.29
CA ALA A 61 -6.52 -1.08 -7.16
C ALA A 61 -6.82 -0.31 -5.89
N HIS A 62 -6.99 -1.05 -4.79
CA HIS A 62 -7.33 -0.51 -3.49
C HIS A 62 -6.47 -1.16 -2.41
N SER A 63 -5.98 -0.37 -1.45
CA SER A 63 -5.27 -0.87 -0.28
C SER A 63 -5.65 -0.14 0.99
N GLY A 64 -5.33 -0.76 2.12
CA GLY A 64 -5.55 -0.18 3.44
C GLY A 64 -5.50 -1.24 4.53
N TYR A 65 -5.81 -0.81 5.74
CA TYR A 65 -5.89 -1.67 6.91
C TYR A 65 -7.34 -1.90 7.32
N ILE A 66 -7.66 -3.15 7.64
CA ILE A 66 -8.94 -3.56 8.22
C ILE A 66 -8.65 -4.10 9.63
N THR A 67 -9.26 -3.49 10.63
CA THR A 67 -9.23 -3.96 12.02
C THR A 67 -9.98 -5.28 12.14
N VAL A 68 -9.28 -6.32 12.60
CA VAL A 68 -9.83 -7.66 12.83
C VAL A 68 -10.09 -7.96 14.30
N ASN A 69 -9.45 -7.22 15.20
CA ASN A 69 -9.74 -7.27 16.63
C ASN A 69 -9.54 -5.87 17.24
N GLU A 70 -10.61 -5.31 17.79
CA GLU A 70 -10.61 -3.98 18.39
C GLU A 70 -9.98 -3.94 19.78
N GLU A 71 -10.11 -5.03 20.55
CA GLU A 71 -9.57 -5.13 21.91
C GLU A 71 -8.04 -5.17 21.90
N THR A 72 -7.47 -5.91 20.94
CA THR A 72 -6.02 -6.04 20.77
C THR A 72 -5.43 -5.01 19.81
N GLY A 73 -6.27 -4.24 19.12
CA GLY A 73 -5.84 -3.32 18.05
C GLY A 73 -5.20 -4.03 16.84
N SER A 74 -5.57 -5.30 16.58
CA SER A 74 -5.00 -6.07 15.48
C SER A 74 -5.62 -5.66 14.14
N ASN A 75 -4.78 -5.42 13.14
CA ASN A 75 -5.17 -4.98 11.81
C ASN A 75 -4.53 -5.87 10.73
N LEU A 76 -5.28 -6.15 9.66
CA LEU A 76 -4.77 -6.79 8.46
C LEU A 76 -4.63 -5.77 7.34
N PHE A 77 -3.46 -5.76 6.71
CA PHE A 77 -3.26 -5.06 5.45
C PHE A 77 -3.83 -5.89 4.29
N PHE A 78 -4.46 -5.22 3.33
CA PHE A 78 -4.84 -5.84 2.06
C PHE A 78 -4.42 -4.97 0.87
N LEU A 79 -4.26 -5.64 -0.28
CA LEU A 79 -4.10 -5.01 -1.57
C LEU A 79 -4.98 -5.78 -2.57
N PHE A 80 -6.02 -5.10 -3.04
CA PHE A 80 -6.99 -5.62 -4.00
C PHE A 80 -6.74 -4.98 -5.37
N ILE A 81 -6.81 -5.77 -6.43
CA ILE A 81 -6.63 -5.32 -7.82
C ILE A 81 -7.80 -5.91 -8.61
N GLU A 82 -8.54 -5.06 -9.31
CA GLU A 82 -9.63 -5.48 -10.19
C GLU A 82 -9.09 -6.23 -11.40
N ALA A 83 -9.90 -7.14 -11.96
CA ALA A 83 -9.55 -7.80 -13.22
C ALA A 83 -9.55 -6.77 -14.36
N GLU A 84 -8.52 -6.76 -15.20
CA GLU A 84 -8.45 -5.83 -16.33
C GLU A 84 -9.54 -6.08 -17.37
N GLN A 85 -9.92 -7.36 -17.56
CA GLN A 85 -10.93 -7.77 -18.52
C GLN A 85 -12.14 -8.36 -17.78
N ASN A 86 -13.34 -8.00 -18.22
CA ASN A 86 -14.59 -8.54 -17.71
C ASN A 86 -14.76 -8.42 -16.17
N CYS A 87 -14.29 -7.31 -15.58
CA CYS A 87 -14.27 -7.08 -14.13
C CYS A 87 -15.63 -7.31 -13.44
N SER A 88 -16.74 -7.00 -14.12
CA SER A 88 -18.09 -7.18 -13.57
C SER A 88 -18.52 -8.65 -13.43
N THR A 89 -17.87 -9.57 -14.17
CA THR A 89 -18.19 -11.00 -14.17
C THR A 89 -17.05 -11.87 -13.64
N ALA A 90 -15.86 -11.30 -13.46
CA ALA A 90 -14.71 -12.02 -12.92
C ALA A 90 -14.97 -12.46 -11.47
N PRO A 91 -14.53 -13.67 -11.06
CA PRO A 91 -14.68 -14.13 -9.69
C PRO A 91 -13.74 -13.36 -8.75
N LEU A 92 -14.15 -13.23 -7.48
CA LEU A 92 -13.26 -12.73 -6.43
C LEU A 92 -12.30 -13.83 -5.98
N MET A 93 -10.99 -13.56 -6.07
CA MET A 93 -9.95 -14.46 -5.59
C MET A 93 -9.26 -13.88 -4.36
N LEU A 94 -9.19 -14.67 -3.28
CA LEU A 94 -8.38 -14.36 -2.11
C LEU A 94 -7.08 -15.16 -2.19
N TRP A 95 -5.94 -14.47 -2.20
CA TRP A 95 -4.62 -15.10 -2.21
C TRP A 95 -3.90 -14.92 -0.88
N THR A 96 -3.54 -16.03 -0.24
CA THR A 96 -2.72 -16.05 0.96
C THR A 96 -1.43 -16.81 0.71
N GLN A 97 -0.30 -16.26 1.16
CA GLN A 97 0.94 -17.04 1.14
C GLN A 97 0.96 -18.09 2.24
N GLY A 98 1.58 -19.22 1.92
CA GLY A 98 1.76 -20.32 2.85
C GLY A 98 2.94 -20.10 3.81
N GLY A 99 3.22 -21.13 4.61
CA GLY A 99 4.17 -21.04 5.72
C GLY A 99 3.65 -20.10 6.82
N PRO A 100 4.18 -20.18 8.04
CA PRO A 100 3.88 -19.17 9.04
C PRO A 100 4.69 -17.88 8.76
N GLY A 101 3.99 -16.75 8.65
CA GLY A 101 4.60 -15.42 8.68
C GLY A 101 5.09 -14.85 7.34
N LEU A 102 4.92 -15.55 6.21
CA LEU A 102 5.21 -14.97 4.91
C LEU A 102 4.08 -14.05 4.45
N SER A 103 4.43 -12.85 3.99
CA SER A 103 3.47 -11.88 3.46
C SER A 103 2.93 -12.33 2.10
N SER A 104 1.61 -12.19 1.91
CA SER A 104 0.96 -12.42 0.62
C SER A 104 1.46 -11.51 -0.50
N LEU A 105 2.07 -10.36 -0.15
CA LEU A 105 2.72 -9.47 -1.12
C LEU A 105 3.86 -10.17 -1.88
N PHE A 106 4.47 -11.22 -1.30
CA PHE A 106 5.45 -12.04 -2.00
C PHE A 106 4.85 -12.71 -3.24
N GLY A 107 3.64 -13.29 -3.13
CA GLY A 107 2.94 -13.88 -4.27
C GLY A 107 2.57 -12.84 -5.32
N LEU A 108 2.06 -11.70 -4.85
CA LEU A 108 1.71 -10.60 -5.72
C LEU A 108 2.91 -10.08 -6.53
N LEU A 109 4.07 -9.85 -5.90
CA LEU A 109 5.20 -9.20 -6.59
C LEU A 109 6.10 -10.16 -7.36
N LEU A 110 6.15 -11.44 -6.98
CA LEU A 110 7.11 -12.42 -7.50
C LEU A 110 6.49 -13.66 -8.14
N GLN A 111 5.17 -13.83 -8.06
CA GLN A 111 4.46 -14.98 -8.64
C GLN A 111 3.39 -14.53 -9.63
N ASN A 112 2.22 -14.13 -9.14
CA ASN A 112 0.99 -14.04 -9.93
C ASN A 112 0.37 -12.64 -9.99
N GLY A 113 1.04 -11.58 -9.51
CA GLY A 113 0.52 -10.23 -9.64
C GLY A 113 0.80 -9.58 -10.99
N PRO A 114 0.22 -8.40 -11.24
CA PRO A 114 0.20 -7.78 -12.56
C PRO A 114 1.54 -7.13 -12.96
N VAL A 115 2.45 -6.97 -11.99
CA VAL A 115 3.78 -6.40 -12.19
C VAL A 115 4.82 -7.38 -11.67
N SER A 116 5.90 -7.54 -12.42
CA SER A 116 7.05 -8.35 -12.01
C SER A 116 8.27 -7.46 -11.77
N PHE A 117 9.03 -7.80 -10.74
CA PHE A 117 10.32 -7.21 -10.47
C PHE A 117 11.42 -8.02 -11.16
N GLU A 118 12.24 -7.37 -12.00
CA GLU A 118 13.39 -8.01 -12.63
C GLU A 118 14.69 -7.42 -12.09
N TYR A 119 15.58 -8.27 -11.59
CA TYR A 119 16.86 -7.84 -11.00
C TYR A 119 17.72 -7.11 -12.04
N GLY A 120 18.09 -5.85 -11.73
CA GLY A 120 18.85 -4.99 -12.64
C GLY A 120 18.01 -4.22 -13.66
N ARG A 121 16.66 -4.32 -13.62
CA ARG A 121 15.71 -3.49 -14.39
C ARG A 121 14.62 -2.91 -13.48
N ASN A 122 13.83 -1.98 -14.01
CA ASN A 122 12.62 -1.46 -13.36
C ASN A 122 11.46 -2.48 -13.45
N PHE A 123 10.39 -2.24 -12.70
CA PHE A 123 9.13 -3.00 -12.77
C PHE A 123 8.61 -3.12 -14.21
N LEU A 124 8.16 -4.33 -14.58
CA LEU A 124 7.61 -4.66 -15.89
C LEU A 124 6.15 -5.09 -15.80
N ASN A 125 5.35 -4.72 -16.80
CA ASN A 125 3.96 -5.16 -16.94
C ASN A 125 3.89 -6.64 -17.38
N VAL A 126 3.20 -7.48 -16.61
CA VAL A 126 3.16 -8.94 -16.81
C VAL A 126 2.08 -9.38 -17.81
N THR A 127 1.17 -8.47 -18.19
CA THR A 127 0.14 -8.73 -19.22
C THR A 127 0.70 -9.17 -20.57
N SER A 128 2.00 -8.93 -20.83
CA SER A 128 2.67 -9.40 -22.04
C SER A 128 3.11 -10.88 -22.02
N ARG A 129 3.12 -11.60 -20.88
CA ARG A 129 3.68 -12.98 -20.84
C ARG A 129 2.81 -14.08 -20.23
N TYR A 130 1.88 -13.79 -19.33
CA TYR A 130 1.05 -14.83 -18.68
C TYR A 130 -0.37 -14.32 -18.37
N SER A 131 -1.06 -13.82 -19.40
CA SER A 131 -2.46 -13.40 -19.28
C SER A 131 -3.39 -14.61 -19.31
N CYS A 132 -3.69 -15.19 -18.14
CA CYS A 132 -4.94 -15.92 -17.80
C CYS A 132 -4.78 -16.60 -16.43
N MET A 133 -5.07 -15.87 -15.34
CA MET A 133 -5.58 -16.44 -14.08
C MET A 133 -6.60 -15.48 -13.48
#